data_AF-A0A1Q9TKB3-F1
#
_entry.id   AF-A0A1Q9TKB3-F1
#
_cell.length_a   1.000
_cell.length_b   1.000
_cell.length_c   1.000
_cell.angle_alpha   90.00
_cell.angle_beta   90.00
_cell.angle_gamma   90.00
#
_symmetry.space_group_name_H-M   'P 1'
#
loop_
_entity.id
_entity.type
_entity.pdbx_description
1 polymer ?
#
loop_
_entity_poly.entity_id
_entity_poly.type
_entity_poly.pdbx_seq_one_letter_code
_entity_poly.pdbx_strand_id
1 'polypeptide(L)'
;MARAWVYDRTKDKTYNEAVRKAKDAKRTPPARWMVRYYDPSGKIKSGGTFKKKPDAEKRQTEIENSLHEGSYRNPHDGKVTVGEMAEKWLTARTDIKRSTWWKYRALLDTHVLPRWGDLPLSAVHTEDVAVWVAQLQKPRDEGGANLGSSQTRLAHGVLAMVLGWCVPRRIPTNPARGVPLPKPSEAEHVYLDHDQVERLANAAASLRTAYDQVAASAHNNRALILLLAYTGLRWNEAAACGSQGGSVPSADPRRDRLRGSRRRAHRAASEDGQVPYGPDPAVPGRGTAAVRRRPAG
;
A
#
# COMPACT_ATOMS: atom_id res chain seq x y z
N MET A 1 20.25 -25.41 -10.34
CA MET A 1 21.15 -25.79 -9.23
C MET A 1 21.75 -24.52 -8.64
N ALA A 2 21.40 -24.18 -7.41
CA ALA A 2 22.17 -23.21 -6.65
C ALA A 2 23.55 -23.81 -6.43
N ARG A 3 24.61 -23.11 -6.87
CA ARG A 3 25.97 -23.65 -6.85
C ARG A 3 26.81 -22.69 -6.02
N ALA A 4 27.17 -23.12 -4.81
CA ALA A 4 28.16 -22.47 -3.97
C ALA A 4 29.47 -23.25 -4.08
N TRP A 5 30.62 -22.56 -4.09
CA TRP A 5 31.93 -23.19 -4.11
C TRP A 5 32.96 -22.36 -3.36
N VAL A 6 33.96 -23.06 -2.83
CA VAL A 6 35.13 -22.44 -2.21
C VAL A 6 36.21 -22.24 -3.27
N TYR A 7 36.76 -21.03 -3.31
CA TYR A 7 37.82 -20.60 -4.20
C TYR A 7 39.09 -20.31 -3.39
N ASP A 8 40.21 -20.95 -3.77
CA ASP A 8 41.54 -20.64 -3.23
C ASP A 8 42.14 -19.45 -3.97
N ARG A 9 42.34 -18.34 -3.26
CA ARG A 9 42.83 -17.09 -3.84
C ARG A 9 44.33 -17.10 -4.16
N THR A 10 45.10 -18.09 -3.69
CA THR A 10 46.53 -18.20 -4.05
C THR A 10 46.78 -18.31 -5.55
N LYS A 11 45.77 -18.79 -6.30
CA LYS A 11 45.82 -18.90 -7.76
C LYS A 11 45.64 -17.55 -8.47
N ASP A 12 45.18 -16.53 -7.77
CA ASP A 12 44.96 -15.18 -8.31
C ASP A 12 46.22 -14.32 -8.09
N LYS A 13 46.77 -13.80 -9.19
CA LYS A 13 47.96 -12.94 -9.17
C LYS A 13 47.74 -11.70 -8.29
N THR A 14 46.53 -11.14 -8.31
CA THR A 14 46.19 -9.94 -7.53
C THR A 14 46.23 -10.19 -6.02
N TYR A 15 45.87 -11.40 -5.59
CA TYR A 15 45.96 -11.80 -4.19
C TYR A 15 47.42 -11.93 -3.74
N ASN A 16 48.27 -12.57 -4.55
CA ASN A 16 49.68 -12.74 -4.23
C ASN A 16 50.40 -11.39 -4.10
N GLU A 17 50.11 -10.44 -5.00
CA GLU A 17 50.61 -9.07 -4.92
C GLU A 17 50.12 -8.35 -3.65
N ALA A 18 48.83 -8.50 -3.30
CA ALA A 18 48.27 -7.92 -2.08
C ALA A 18 48.88 -8.51 -0.80
N VAL A 19 49.17 -9.82 -0.78
CA VAL A 19 49.87 -10.49 0.32
C VAL A 19 51.31 -9.97 0.45
N ARG A 20 52.04 -9.81 -0.66
CA ARG A 20 53.40 -9.25 -0.65
C ARG A 20 53.40 -7.84 -0.07
N LYS A 21 52.54 -6.96 -0.58
CA LYS A 21 52.40 -5.58 -0.09
C LYS A 21 52.03 -5.53 1.39
N ALA A 22 51.15 -6.42 1.85
CA ALA A 22 50.79 -6.49 3.27
C ALA A 22 51.98 -6.91 4.14
N LYS A 23 52.79 -7.87 3.69
CA LYS A 23 54.01 -8.29 4.39
C LYS A 23 55.06 -7.18 4.42
N ASP A 24 55.30 -6.51 3.30
CA ASP A 24 56.25 -5.39 3.19
C ASP A 24 55.86 -4.26 4.16
N ALA A 25 54.56 -4.01 4.33
CA ALA A 25 54.00 -3.04 5.27
C ALA A 25 53.81 -3.56 6.71
N LYS A 26 54.27 -4.79 7.03
CA LYS A 26 54.08 -5.47 8.33
C LYS A 26 52.61 -5.53 8.81
N ARG A 27 51.66 -5.63 7.87
CA ARG A 27 50.21 -5.75 8.14
C ARG A 27 49.74 -7.20 8.01
N THR A 28 48.58 -7.50 8.59
CA THR A 28 47.95 -8.81 8.44
C THR A 28 47.57 -9.06 6.97
N PRO A 29 47.99 -10.17 6.36
CA PRO A 29 47.65 -10.48 4.97
C PRO A 29 46.15 -10.77 4.81
N PRO A 30 45.60 -10.53 3.61
CA PRO A 30 44.20 -10.84 3.31
C PRO A 30 43.92 -12.35 3.42
N ALA A 31 42.68 -12.68 3.75
CA ALA A 31 42.23 -14.08 3.89
C ALA A 31 42.33 -14.87 2.56
N ARG A 32 42.81 -16.13 2.67
CA ARG A 32 43.13 -17.03 1.54
C ARG A 32 41.89 -17.62 0.86
N TRP A 33 40.91 -18.06 1.63
CA TRP A 33 39.74 -18.77 1.11
C TRP A 33 38.60 -17.78 0.85
N MET A 34 37.91 -17.92 -0.27
CA MET A 34 36.73 -17.11 -0.58
C MET A 34 35.58 -18.02 -0.98
N VAL A 35 34.40 -17.78 -0.42
CA VAL A 35 33.19 -18.48 -0.85
C VAL A 35 32.53 -17.64 -1.95
N ARG A 36 32.15 -18.29 -3.04
CA ARG A 36 31.32 -17.69 -4.11
C ARG A 36 30.09 -18.55 -4.35
N TYR A 37 28.99 -17.92 -4.69
CA TYR A 37 27.74 -18.63 -4.98
C TYR A 37 26.93 -17.86 -6.02
N TYR A 38 26.04 -18.56 -6.71
CA TYR A 38 25.02 -17.94 -7.52
C TYR A 38 23.81 -17.57 -6.66
N ASP A 39 23.39 -16.31 -6.73
CA ASP A 39 22.11 -15.91 -6.17
C ASP A 39 20.94 -16.45 -7.04
N PRO A 40 19.68 -16.40 -6.56
CA PRO A 40 18.52 -16.83 -7.34
C PRO A 40 18.33 -16.06 -8.66
N SER A 41 19.01 -14.94 -8.87
CA SER A 41 19.01 -14.19 -10.13
C SER A 41 20.11 -14.63 -11.10
N GLY A 42 20.91 -15.64 -10.74
CA GLY A 42 22.00 -16.16 -11.55
C GLY A 42 23.28 -15.32 -11.49
N LYS A 43 23.36 -14.32 -10.60
CA LYS A 43 24.58 -13.49 -10.44
C LYS A 43 25.51 -14.09 -9.41
N ILE A 44 26.81 -14.01 -9.68
CA ILE A 44 27.85 -14.46 -8.74
C ILE A 44 27.98 -13.44 -7.61
N LYS A 45 27.89 -13.93 -6.37
CA LYS A 45 28.08 -13.16 -5.14
C LYS A 45 29.20 -13.77 -4.30
N SER A 46 29.84 -12.93 -3.49
CA SER A 46 30.82 -13.38 -2.49
C SER A 46 30.12 -13.68 -1.18
N GLY A 47 30.34 -14.89 -0.64
CA GLY A 47 29.87 -15.33 0.68
C GLY A 47 30.80 -14.95 1.83
N GLY A 48 31.86 -14.19 1.56
CA GLY A 48 32.89 -13.81 2.51
C GLY A 48 34.27 -14.41 2.20
N THR A 49 35.27 -13.97 2.96
CA THR A 49 36.65 -14.46 2.89
C THR A 49 37.09 -14.98 4.25
N PHE A 50 37.79 -16.11 4.26
CA PHE A 50 38.14 -16.88 5.46
C PHE A 50 39.62 -17.24 5.47
N LYS A 51 40.23 -17.24 6.67
CA LYS A 51 41.64 -17.61 6.84
C LYS A 51 41.83 -19.13 6.75
N LYS A 52 40.89 -19.91 7.30
CA LYS A 52 40.91 -21.38 7.31
C LYS A 52 39.93 -21.95 6.29
N LYS A 53 40.27 -23.10 5.71
CA LYS A 53 39.42 -23.82 4.74
C LYS A 53 38.12 -24.33 5.37
N PRO A 54 38.12 -24.94 6.58
CA PRO A 54 36.89 -25.46 7.19
C PRO A 54 35.84 -24.37 7.44
N ASP A 55 36.27 -23.16 7.83
CA ASP A 55 35.36 -22.03 8.03
C ASP A 55 34.67 -21.62 6.71
N ALA A 56 35.40 -21.68 5.59
CA ALA A 56 34.85 -21.40 4.27
C ALA A 56 33.87 -22.49 3.80
N GLU A 57 34.17 -23.76 4.06
CA GLU A 57 33.30 -24.90 3.74
C GLU A 57 32.00 -24.85 4.57
N LYS A 58 32.09 -24.56 5.88
CA LYS A 58 30.91 -24.37 6.72
C LYS A 58 30.01 -23.25 6.16
N ARG A 59 30.61 -22.12 5.78
CA ARG A 59 29.85 -21.01 5.18
C ARG A 59 29.25 -21.38 3.82
N GLN A 60 29.94 -22.18 3.02
CA GLN A 60 29.41 -22.70 1.76
C GLN A 60 28.14 -23.52 2.02
N THR A 61 28.17 -24.46 2.96
CA THR A 61 27.02 -25.29 3.32
C THR A 61 25.85 -24.45 3.85
N GLU A 62 26.11 -23.45 4.70
CA GLU A 62 25.07 -22.54 5.19
C GLU A 62 24.35 -21.80 4.04
N ILE A 63 25.12 -21.30 3.08
CA ILE A 63 24.57 -20.58 1.92
C ILE A 63 23.81 -21.54 1.00
N GLU A 64 24.36 -22.73 0.76
CA GLU A 64 23.73 -23.76 -0.06
C GLU A 64 22.39 -24.19 0.54
N ASN A 65 22.35 -24.50 1.85
CA ASN A 65 21.11 -24.80 2.56
C ASN A 65 20.10 -23.67 2.46
N SER A 66 20.52 -22.42 2.70
CA SER A 66 19.65 -21.25 2.59
C SER A 66 19.07 -21.08 1.18
N LEU A 67 19.86 -21.36 0.13
CA LEU A 67 19.43 -21.30 -1.26
C LEU A 67 18.47 -22.45 -1.59
N HIS A 68 18.70 -23.65 -1.07
CA HIS A 68 17.83 -24.82 -1.25
C HIS A 68 16.47 -24.65 -0.55
N GLU A 69 16.47 -24.14 0.68
CA GLU A 69 15.25 -23.86 1.44
C GLU A 69 14.44 -22.67 0.89
N GLY A 70 15.03 -21.88 -0.02
CA GLY A 70 14.45 -20.62 -0.48
C GLY A 70 14.43 -19.52 0.58
N SER A 71 15.09 -19.73 1.73
CA SER A 71 15.22 -18.79 2.84
C SER A 71 16.33 -17.76 2.61
N TYR A 72 17.13 -17.93 1.54
CA TYR A 72 18.17 -17.00 1.12
C TYR A 72 17.59 -15.62 0.82
N ARG A 73 18.04 -14.62 1.60
CA ARG A 73 17.76 -13.21 1.40
C ARG A 73 19.07 -12.50 1.07
N ASN A 74 19.07 -11.69 0.01
CA ASN A 74 20.26 -10.92 -0.31
C ASN A 74 20.46 -9.84 0.78
N PRO A 75 21.65 -9.68 1.38
CA PRO A 75 21.89 -8.67 2.40
C PRO A 75 21.59 -7.22 1.96
N HIS A 76 21.55 -6.96 0.66
CA HIS A 76 21.21 -5.65 0.11
C HIS A 76 19.70 -5.41 0.06
N ASP A 77 18.89 -6.47 0.10
CA ASP A 77 17.44 -6.40 0.01
C ASP A 77 16.80 -5.76 1.25
N GLY A 78 17.47 -5.86 2.42
CA GLY A 78 17.05 -5.18 3.64
C GLY A 78 17.42 -3.70 3.70
N LYS A 79 18.26 -3.21 2.77
CA LYS A 79 18.68 -1.80 2.71
C LYS A 79 17.71 -0.92 1.93
N VAL A 80 16.73 -1.52 1.25
CA VAL A 80 15.65 -0.77 0.60
C VAL A 80 14.85 -0.05 1.68
N THR A 81 14.44 1.19 1.42
CA THR A 81 13.72 2.00 2.39
C THR A 81 12.26 1.58 2.51
N VAL A 82 11.64 1.88 3.66
CA VAL A 82 10.21 1.66 3.86
C VAL A 82 9.40 2.47 2.84
N GLY A 83 9.82 3.69 2.53
CA GLY A 83 9.12 4.57 1.57
C GLY A 83 9.04 3.96 0.17
N GLU A 84 10.17 3.47 -0.37
CA GLU A 84 10.17 2.83 -1.68
C GLU A 84 9.26 1.60 -1.71
N MET A 85 9.25 0.80 -0.64
CA MET A 85 8.42 -0.39 -0.55
C MET A 85 6.95 -0.06 -0.32
N ALA A 86 6.62 1.02 0.39
CA ALA A 86 5.26 1.49 0.59
C ALA A 86 4.62 1.91 -0.75
N GLU A 87 5.36 2.62 -1.59
CA GLU A 87 4.90 3.03 -2.93
C GLU A 87 4.66 1.82 -3.85
N LYS A 88 5.60 0.87 -3.86
CA LYS A 88 5.46 -0.39 -4.62
C LYS A 88 4.29 -1.22 -4.11
N TRP A 89 4.11 -1.31 -2.80
CA TRP A 89 3.00 -2.01 -2.17
C TRP A 89 1.67 -1.39 -2.58
N LEU A 90 1.54 -0.07 -2.46
CA LEU A 90 0.29 0.64 -2.77
C LEU A 90 -0.05 0.57 -4.26
N THR A 91 0.96 0.62 -5.15
CA THR A 91 0.77 0.44 -6.60
C THR A 91 0.29 -0.97 -6.95
N ALA A 92 0.75 -1.98 -6.23
CA ALA A 92 0.34 -3.37 -6.43
C ALA A 92 -1.08 -3.67 -5.91
N ARG A 93 -1.72 -2.77 -5.15
CA ARG A 93 -3.08 -2.95 -4.60
C ARG A 93 -4.17 -2.65 -5.64
N THR A 94 -4.30 -3.52 -6.63
CA THR A 94 -5.39 -3.48 -7.62
C THR A 94 -6.67 -4.14 -7.14
N ASP A 95 -6.61 -4.87 -6.02
CA ASP A 95 -7.68 -5.68 -5.45
C ASP A 95 -8.58 -4.91 -4.46
N ILE A 96 -8.40 -3.60 -4.31
CA ILE A 96 -9.19 -2.76 -3.39
C ILE A 96 -10.02 -1.70 -4.07
N LYS A 97 -11.10 -1.31 -3.39
CA LYS A 97 -11.90 -0.15 -3.77
C LYS A 97 -11.04 1.12 -3.75
N ARG A 98 -11.32 2.02 -4.67
CA ARG A 98 -10.63 3.33 -4.81
C ARG A 98 -10.67 4.16 -3.52
N SER A 99 -11.75 4.09 -2.75
CA SER A 99 -11.87 4.78 -1.45
C SER A 99 -10.88 4.25 -0.41
N THR A 100 -10.70 2.93 -0.34
CA THR A 100 -9.71 2.30 0.55
C THR A 100 -8.30 2.64 0.12
N TRP A 101 -8.03 2.68 -1.19
CA TRP A 101 -6.73 3.08 -1.72
C TRP A 101 -6.34 4.48 -1.27
N TRP A 102 -7.25 5.46 -1.43
CA TRP A 102 -7.02 6.83 -0.97
C TRP A 102 -6.85 6.92 0.55
N LYS A 103 -7.60 6.10 1.30
CA LYS A 103 -7.43 6.03 2.75
C LYS A 103 -6.04 5.55 3.14
N TYR A 104 -5.51 4.52 2.48
CA TYR A 104 -4.15 4.03 2.73
C TYR A 104 -3.09 5.05 2.32
N ARG A 105 -3.26 5.69 1.16
CA ARG A 105 -2.38 6.77 0.71
C ARG A 105 -2.27 7.89 1.74
N ALA A 106 -3.41 8.40 2.20
CA ALA A 106 -3.45 9.48 3.18
C ALA A 106 -2.75 9.10 4.50
N LEU A 107 -2.95 7.87 4.98
CA LEU A 107 -2.26 7.38 6.20
C LEU A 107 -0.75 7.22 6.00
N LEU A 108 -0.34 6.74 4.82
CA LEU A 108 1.07 6.64 4.47
C LEU A 108 1.72 8.01 4.50
N ASP A 109 1.16 8.97 3.76
CA ASP A 109 1.72 10.32 3.63
C ASP A 109 1.73 11.08 4.96
N THR A 110 0.67 10.96 5.75
CA THR A 110 0.49 11.78 6.96
C THR A 110 1.20 11.22 8.18
N HIS A 111 1.29 9.90 8.32
CA HIS A 111 1.72 9.28 9.58
C HIS A 111 2.88 8.29 9.44
N VAL A 112 2.94 7.52 8.35
CA VAL A 112 3.93 6.45 8.21
C VAL A 112 5.23 6.99 7.59
N LEU A 113 5.15 7.57 6.39
CA LEU A 113 6.31 8.04 5.64
C LEU A 113 7.11 9.13 6.38
N PRO A 114 6.51 10.09 7.10
CA PRO A 114 7.28 11.09 7.84
C PRO A 114 8.23 10.50 8.89
N ARG A 115 7.91 9.33 9.45
CA ARG A 115 8.74 8.66 10.47
C ARG A 115 9.62 7.55 9.91
N TRP A 116 9.12 6.82 8.91
CA TRP A 116 9.72 5.56 8.47
C TRP A 116 10.26 5.62 7.04
N GLY A 117 9.84 6.60 6.24
CA GLY A 117 10.06 6.64 4.79
C GLY A 117 11.53 6.47 4.38
N ASP A 118 12.44 7.15 5.08
CA ASP A 118 13.87 7.13 4.78
C ASP A 118 14.64 5.98 5.45
N LEU A 119 13.99 5.25 6.36
CA LEU A 119 14.65 4.17 7.09
C LEU A 119 14.74 2.90 6.22
N PRO A 120 15.89 2.21 6.22
CA PRO A 120 15.99 0.89 5.61
C PRO A 120 15.12 -0.10 6.38
N LEU A 121 14.52 -1.06 5.66
CA LEU A 121 13.68 -2.10 6.26
C LEU A 121 14.36 -2.84 7.42
N SER A 122 15.69 -3.03 7.35
CA SER A 122 16.48 -3.70 8.39
C SER A 122 16.62 -2.91 9.69
N ALA A 123 16.36 -1.60 9.69
CA ALA A 123 16.48 -0.74 10.87
C ALA A 123 15.13 -0.49 11.57
N VAL A 124 14.05 -1.15 11.12
CA VAL A 124 12.74 -1.05 11.77
C VAL A 124 12.67 -2.09 12.88
N HIS A 125 12.69 -1.64 14.12
CA HIS A 125 12.61 -2.51 15.30
C HIS A 125 11.20 -2.49 15.92
N THR A 126 10.88 -3.55 16.68
CA THR A 126 9.54 -3.70 17.30
C THR A 126 9.32 -2.65 18.39
N GLU A 127 10.36 -2.32 19.16
CA GLU A 127 10.32 -1.26 20.17
C GLU A 127 10.01 0.11 19.57
N ASP A 128 10.63 0.45 18.43
CA ASP A 128 10.43 1.75 17.77
C ASP A 128 8.98 1.88 17.25
N VAL A 129 8.41 0.78 16.76
CA VAL A 129 7.00 0.76 16.32
C VAL A 129 6.06 0.94 17.52
N ALA A 130 6.36 0.34 18.66
CA ALA A 130 5.57 0.53 19.88
C ALA A 130 5.61 1.98 20.39
N VAL A 131 6.80 2.58 20.41
CA VAL A 131 6.98 4.00 20.77
C VAL A 131 6.23 4.91 19.80
N TRP A 132 6.33 4.64 18.50
CA TRP A 132 5.61 5.41 17.48
C TRP A 132 4.09 5.31 17.65
N VAL A 133 3.54 4.12 17.91
CA VAL A 133 2.10 3.93 18.18
C VAL A 133 1.63 4.74 19.40
N ALA A 134 2.45 4.81 20.46
CA ALA A 134 2.15 5.66 21.60
C ALA A 134 2.20 7.16 21.23
N GLN A 135 3.18 7.57 20.42
CA GLN A 135 3.34 8.95 19.97
C GLN A 135 2.19 9.43 19.07
N LEU A 136 1.59 8.55 18.26
CA LEU A 136 0.43 8.90 17.43
C LEU A 136 -0.76 9.41 18.26
N GLN A 137 -0.93 8.92 19.48
CA GLN A 137 -2.03 9.32 20.38
C GLN A 137 -1.73 10.63 21.13
N LYS A 138 -0.46 11.05 21.21
CA LYS A 138 -0.10 12.26 21.95
C LYS A 138 -0.67 13.52 21.29
N PRO A 139 -0.95 14.58 22.07
CA PRO A 139 -1.29 15.89 21.55
C PRO A 139 -0.25 16.43 20.56
N ARG A 140 -0.67 17.31 19.65
CA ARG A 140 0.20 17.84 18.59
C ARG A 140 1.30 18.77 19.13
N ASP A 141 1.00 19.48 20.20
CA ASP A 141 1.91 20.32 20.98
C ASP A 141 3.06 19.50 21.62
N GLU A 142 2.83 18.22 21.91
CA GLU A 142 3.88 17.29 22.37
C GLU A 142 4.60 16.55 21.21
N GLY A 143 4.39 16.98 19.97
CA GLY A 143 4.95 16.33 18.77
C GLY A 143 4.27 15.00 18.41
N GLY A 144 3.03 14.79 18.85
CA GLY A 144 2.16 13.68 18.45
C GLY A 144 1.23 14.03 17.28
N ALA A 145 0.29 13.13 16.98
CA ALA A 145 -0.69 13.32 15.91
C ALA A 145 -2.13 13.56 16.40
N ASN A 146 -2.35 13.46 17.72
CA ASN A 146 -3.65 13.51 18.38
C ASN A 146 -4.70 12.57 17.76
N LEU A 147 -4.27 11.34 17.44
CA LEU A 147 -5.13 10.34 16.82
C LEU A 147 -5.90 9.54 17.87
N GLY A 148 -7.21 9.39 17.64
CA GLY A 148 -8.03 8.43 18.39
C GLY A 148 -7.57 6.98 18.17
N SER A 149 -7.92 6.10 19.10
CA SER A 149 -7.49 4.70 19.13
C SER A 149 -7.72 3.95 17.81
N SER A 150 -8.91 4.10 17.21
CA SER A 150 -9.25 3.47 15.92
C SER A 150 -8.36 3.93 14.77
N GLN A 151 -8.04 5.23 14.70
CA GLN A 151 -7.20 5.78 13.64
C GLN A 151 -5.73 5.40 13.85
N THR A 152 -5.25 5.39 15.09
CA THR A 152 -3.91 4.90 15.45
C THR A 152 -3.71 3.44 15.03
N ARG A 153 -4.70 2.57 15.33
CA ARG A 153 -4.68 1.17 14.91
C ARG A 153 -4.66 1.02 13.40
N LEU A 154 -5.39 1.88 12.67
CA LEU A 154 -5.41 1.85 11.22
C LEU A 154 -4.07 2.28 10.61
N ALA A 155 -3.46 3.35 11.13
CA ALA A 155 -2.13 3.79 10.70
C ALA A 155 -1.06 2.71 10.94
N HIS A 156 -1.08 2.08 12.13
CA HIS A 156 -0.25 0.91 12.43
C HIS A 156 -0.52 -0.26 11.48
N GLY A 157 -1.78 -0.57 11.23
CA GLY A 157 -2.18 -1.66 10.34
C GLY A 157 -1.63 -1.46 8.92
N VAL A 158 -1.61 -0.23 8.41
CA VAL A 158 -1.02 0.09 7.10
C VAL A 158 0.49 -0.18 7.10
N LEU A 159 1.23 0.29 8.11
CA LEU A 159 2.66 -0.03 8.24
C LEU A 159 2.89 -1.56 8.34
N ALA A 160 2.09 -2.26 9.13
CA ALA A 160 2.19 -3.71 9.28
C ALA A 160 1.92 -4.45 7.96
N MET A 161 0.99 -3.97 7.12
CA MET A 161 0.75 -4.54 5.79
C MET A 161 1.94 -4.33 4.84
N VAL A 162 2.52 -3.13 4.81
CA VAL A 162 3.70 -2.82 4.01
C VAL A 162 4.88 -3.72 4.40
N LEU A 163 5.18 -3.79 5.70
CA LEU A 163 6.27 -4.64 6.22
C LEU A 163 5.97 -6.12 6.00
N GLY A 164 4.72 -6.55 6.18
CA GLY A 164 4.28 -7.92 5.91
C GLY A 164 4.51 -8.33 4.45
N TRP A 165 4.25 -7.43 3.50
CA TRP A 165 4.52 -7.66 2.08
C TRP A 165 6.01 -7.83 1.77
N CYS A 166 6.89 -7.29 2.62
CA CYS A 166 8.34 -7.39 2.47
C CYS A 166 8.92 -8.69 3.05
N VAL A 167 8.20 -9.42 3.92
CA VAL A 167 8.71 -10.62 4.62
C VAL A 167 9.19 -11.74 3.68
N PRO A 168 8.49 -12.08 2.58
CA PRO A 168 8.90 -13.21 1.76
C PRO A 168 10.29 -13.07 1.11
N ARG A 169 10.78 -11.84 0.86
CA ARG A 169 12.05 -11.62 0.14
C ARG A 169 13.03 -10.65 0.79
N ARG A 170 12.57 -9.73 1.66
CA ARG A 170 13.38 -8.58 2.11
C ARG A 170 13.73 -8.65 3.59
N ILE A 171 12.77 -8.98 4.45
CA ILE A 171 12.95 -9.05 5.91
C ILE A 171 12.57 -10.43 6.44
N PRO A 172 13.20 -10.92 7.53
CA PRO A 172 12.89 -12.25 8.05
C PRO A 172 11.53 -12.34 8.73
N THR A 173 11.12 -11.28 9.41
CA THR A 173 9.89 -11.18 10.19
C THR A 173 9.30 -9.78 10.04
N ASN A 174 8.02 -9.62 10.39
CA ASN A 174 7.37 -8.32 10.40
C ASN A 174 7.51 -7.69 11.81
N PRO A 175 8.31 -6.62 11.99
CA PRO A 175 8.54 -6.01 13.29
C PRO A 175 7.32 -5.26 13.84
N ALA A 176 6.31 -4.97 13.03
CA ALA A 176 5.07 -4.33 13.50
C ALA A 176 4.06 -5.33 14.10
N ARG A 177 4.32 -6.65 13.98
CA ARG A 177 3.42 -7.68 14.48
C ARG A 177 3.61 -7.88 15.99
N GLY A 178 2.52 -7.93 16.74
CA GLY A 178 2.55 -8.15 18.20
C GLY A 178 2.84 -6.90 19.03
N VAL A 179 2.92 -5.73 18.41
CA VAL A 179 3.06 -4.45 19.09
C VAL A 179 1.79 -4.15 19.91
N PRO A 180 1.90 -3.66 21.16
CA PRO A 180 0.76 -3.25 21.95
C PRO A 180 0.02 -2.10 21.25
N LEU A 181 -1.29 -2.28 21.06
CA LEU A 181 -2.17 -1.30 20.42
C LEU A 181 -3.12 -0.69 21.44
N PRO A 182 -3.54 0.58 21.25
CA PRO A 182 -4.54 1.17 22.11
C PRO A 182 -5.83 0.35 22.08
N LYS A 183 -6.48 0.29 23.26
CA LYS A 183 -7.80 -0.32 23.38
C LYS A 183 -8.77 0.45 22.48
N PRO A 184 -9.66 -0.24 21.75
CA PRO A 184 -10.77 0.43 21.09
C PRO A 184 -11.52 1.26 22.12
N SER A 185 -11.80 2.51 21.81
CA SER A 185 -12.74 3.29 22.60
C SER A 185 -14.13 2.76 22.28
N GLU A 186 -14.86 2.30 23.29
CA GLU A 186 -16.31 2.15 23.18
C GLU A 186 -16.88 3.56 23.20
N ALA A 187 -17.09 4.14 22.02
CA ALA A 187 -17.91 5.32 21.93
C ALA A 187 -19.33 4.87 22.25
N GLU A 188 -19.98 5.49 23.23
CA GLU A 188 -21.40 5.29 23.44
C GLU A 188 -22.14 5.88 22.24
N HIS A 189 -22.76 5.02 21.43
CA HIS A 189 -23.58 5.46 20.32
C HIS A 189 -24.92 5.95 20.91
N VAL A 190 -25.04 7.27 21.10
CA VAL A 190 -26.30 7.88 21.52
C VAL A 190 -27.25 7.92 20.32
N TYR A 191 -28.36 7.20 20.41
CA TYR A 191 -29.41 7.18 19.40
C TYR A 191 -30.52 8.17 19.75
N LEU A 192 -31.07 8.81 18.72
CA LEU A 192 -32.18 9.75 18.89
C LEU A 192 -33.50 9.00 19.05
N ASP A 193 -34.32 9.43 20.01
CA ASP A 193 -35.72 9.00 20.10
C ASP A 193 -36.59 9.69 19.01
N HIS A 194 -37.83 9.22 18.87
CA HIS A 194 -38.79 9.73 17.88
C HIS A 194 -38.99 11.25 17.97
N ASP A 195 -39.15 11.79 19.18
CA ASP A 195 -39.40 13.21 19.41
C ASP A 195 -38.14 14.04 19.11
N GLN A 196 -36.97 13.51 19.45
CA GLN A 196 -35.68 14.10 19.12
C GLN A 196 -35.44 14.14 17.61
N VAL A 197 -35.83 13.08 16.87
CA VAL A 197 -35.78 13.05 15.40
C VAL A 197 -36.69 14.11 14.80
N GLU A 198 -37.94 14.24 15.27
CA GLU A 198 -38.87 15.27 14.79
C GLU A 198 -38.34 16.69 15.09
N ARG A 199 -37.84 16.94 16.31
CA ARG A 199 -37.21 18.23 16.67
C ARG A 199 -36.03 18.55 15.77
N LEU A 200 -35.15 17.57 15.51
CA LEU A 200 -34.00 17.74 14.61
C LEU A 200 -34.46 18.05 13.18
N ALA A 201 -35.45 17.33 12.67
CA ALA A 201 -35.97 17.50 11.31
C ALA A 201 -36.59 18.89 11.13
N ASN A 202 -37.35 19.39 12.11
CA ASN A 202 -37.97 20.72 12.09
C ASN A 202 -36.92 21.84 12.20
N ALA A 203 -35.92 21.68 13.08
CA ALA A 203 -34.81 22.62 13.17
C ALA A 203 -34.01 22.69 11.86
N ALA A 204 -33.73 21.54 11.24
CA ALA A 204 -33.00 21.46 9.98
C ALA A 204 -33.74 22.09 8.78
N ALA A 205 -35.08 22.15 8.84
CA ALA A 205 -35.93 22.79 7.85
C ALA A 205 -35.82 24.32 7.84
N SER A 206 -35.34 24.90 8.94
CA SER A 206 -35.23 26.36 9.14
C SER A 206 -33.78 26.85 9.21
N LEU A 207 -32.81 26.00 8.86
CA LEU A 207 -31.39 26.37 8.86
C LEU A 207 -31.12 27.56 7.95
N ARG A 208 -30.33 28.50 8.47
CA ARG A 208 -29.89 29.70 7.77
C ARG A 208 -28.38 29.71 7.62
N THR A 209 -27.92 30.40 6.58
CA THR A 209 -26.50 30.66 6.33
C THR A 209 -25.98 31.76 7.25
N ALA A 210 -24.66 31.98 7.27
CA ALA A 210 -24.03 33.08 8.01
C ALA A 210 -24.53 34.48 7.61
N TYR A 211 -25.21 34.62 6.47
CA TYR A 211 -25.76 35.88 5.94
C TYR A 211 -27.29 35.97 6.10
N ASP A 212 -27.86 35.21 7.05
CA ASP A 212 -29.29 35.13 7.36
C ASP A 212 -30.18 34.70 6.17
N GLN A 213 -29.60 34.09 5.15
CA GLN A 213 -30.36 33.50 4.03
C GLN A 213 -30.77 32.07 4.37
N VAL A 214 -31.97 31.65 3.94
CA VAL A 214 -32.41 30.25 4.05
C VAL A 214 -31.39 29.35 3.35
N ALA A 215 -30.90 28.33 4.06
CA ALA A 215 -29.91 27.44 3.50
C ALA A 215 -30.50 26.69 2.28
N ALA A 216 -29.72 26.58 1.21
CA ALA A 216 -30.17 25.88 0.00
C ALA A 216 -30.59 24.43 0.27
N SER A 217 -30.10 23.79 1.33
CA SER A 217 -30.51 22.43 1.73
C SER A 217 -31.77 22.39 2.59
N ALA A 218 -32.18 23.51 3.21
CA ALA A 218 -33.24 23.57 4.21
C ALA A 218 -34.57 23.00 3.70
N HIS A 219 -34.90 23.25 2.43
CA HIS A 219 -36.16 22.78 1.81
C HIS A 219 -36.31 21.25 1.76
N ASN A 220 -35.20 20.49 1.73
CA ASN A 220 -35.23 19.02 1.66
C ASN A 220 -34.73 18.33 2.95
N ASN A 221 -34.06 19.05 3.85
CA ASN A 221 -33.45 18.47 5.04
C ASN A 221 -34.45 17.72 5.91
N ARG A 222 -35.65 18.28 6.13
CA ARG A 222 -36.68 17.63 6.96
C ARG A 222 -37.05 16.27 6.39
N ALA A 223 -37.43 16.23 5.12
CA ALA A 223 -37.83 15.00 4.44
C ALA A 223 -36.70 13.97 4.43
N LEU A 224 -35.46 14.41 4.20
CA LEU A 224 -34.28 13.55 4.19
C LEU A 224 -33.97 12.94 5.57
N ILE A 225 -34.07 13.73 6.65
CA ILE A 225 -33.84 13.25 8.02
C ILE A 225 -34.87 12.19 8.41
N LEU A 226 -36.16 12.44 8.14
CA LEU A 226 -37.22 11.47 8.46
C LEU A 226 -37.07 10.20 7.61
N LEU A 227 -36.73 10.33 6.33
CA LEU A 227 -36.45 9.18 5.48
C LEU A 227 -35.33 8.33 6.08
N LEU A 228 -34.18 8.93 6.39
CA LEU A 228 -33.03 8.21 6.96
C LEU A 228 -33.37 7.57 8.31
N ALA A 229 -34.09 8.27 9.18
CA ALA A 229 -34.43 7.80 10.52
C ALA A 229 -35.40 6.61 10.51
N TYR A 230 -36.45 6.65 9.66
CA TYR A 230 -37.50 5.61 9.67
C TYR A 230 -37.24 4.44 8.73
N THR A 231 -36.41 4.62 7.69
CA THR A 231 -36.10 3.54 6.74
C THR A 231 -34.77 2.85 7.04
N GLY A 232 -33.89 3.48 7.81
CA GLY A 232 -32.55 2.95 8.10
C GLY A 232 -31.60 2.96 6.89
N LEU A 233 -31.94 3.68 5.82
CA LEU A 233 -31.06 3.84 4.66
C LEU A 233 -29.73 4.46 5.06
N ARG A 234 -28.63 4.00 4.46
CA ARG A 234 -27.34 4.69 4.61
C ARG A 234 -27.35 5.99 3.84
N TRP A 235 -26.61 7.00 4.32
CA TRP A 235 -26.49 8.30 3.63
C TRP A 235 -26.17 8.16 2.12
N ASN A 236 -25.25 7.28 1.75
CA ASN A 236 -24.88 7.06 0.35
C ASN A 236 -26.01 6.43 -0.48
N GLU A 237 -26.88 5.63 0.13
CA GLU A 237 -28.04 5.03 -0.55
C GLU A 237 -29.13 6.08 -0.77
N ALA A 238 -29.42 6.90 0.25
CA ALA A 238 -30.36 8.02 0.14
C ALA A 238 -29.88 9.08 -0.88
N ALA A 239 -28.59 9.42 -0.88
CA ALA A 239 -28.01 10.38 -1.81
C ALA A 239 -28.03 9.89 -3.27
N ALA A 240 -27.90 8.58 -3.51
CA ALA A 240 -27.98 8.00 -4.83
C ALA A 240 -29.41 8.05 -5.41
N CYS A 241 -30.45 7.95 -4.56
CA CYS A 241 -31.86 7.96 -4.98
C CYS A 241 -32.25 9.25 -5.71
N GLY A 242 -31.75 10.41 -5.26
CA GLY A 242 -32.00 11.69 -5.90
C GLY A 242 -31.31 11.91 -7.26
N SER A 243 -30.34 11.05 -7.63
CA SER A 243 -29.63 11.16 -8.91
C SER A 243 -30.30 10.39 -10.05
N GLN A 244 -31.25 9.49 -9.74
CA GLN A 244 -31.98 8.71 -10.75
C GLN A 244 -33.45 9.12 -10.89
N GLY A 245 -33.98 9.96 -10.00
CA GLY A 245 -35.36 10.42 -10.02
C GLY A 245 -35.54 11.81 -10.62
N GLY A 246 -36.09 11.88 -11.83
CA GLY A 246 -36.88 13.05 -12.26
C GLY A 246 -36.20 14.03 -13.23
N SER A 247 -36.18 13.68 -14.51
CA SER A 247 -36.58 14.66 -15.52
C SER A 247 -38.05 15.01 -15.27
N VAL A 248 -38.30 15.97 -14.37
CA VAL A 248 -39.62 16.61 -14.27
C VAL A 248 -39.81 17.35 -15.59
N PRO A 249 -40.84 17.05 -16.40
CA PRO A 249 -41.12 17.85 -17.57
C PRO A 249 -41.48 19.24 -17.06
N SER A 250 -40.61 20.22 -17.33
CA SER A 250 -40.89 21.61 -16.98
C SER A 250 -42.10 22.05 -17.81
N ALA A 251 -43.20 22.41 -17.15
CA ALA A 251 -44.37 23.04 -17.77
C ALA A 251 -44.11 24.52 -18.11
N ASP A 252 -42.97 24.81 -18.76
CA ASP A 252 -42.64 26.13 -19.27
C ASP A 252 -42.07 25.99 -20.71
N PRO A 253 -42.89 26.26 -21.74
CA PRO A 253 -42.47 26.12 -23.14
C PRO A 253 -41.49 27.19 -23.61
N ARG A 254 -41.06 28.14 -22.76
CA ARG A 254 -40.17 29.24 -23.18
C ARG A 254 -38.68 28.98 -22.91
N ARG A 255 -38.32 27.94 -22.16
CA ARG A 255 -36.91 27.65 -21.82
C ARG A 255 -36.19 26.71 -22.79
N ASP A 256 -36.92 26.08 -23.71
CA ASP A 256 -36.36 25.06 -24.61
C ASP A 256 -35.69 25.64 -25.88
N ARG A 257 -35.91 26.93 -26.16
CA ARG A 257 -35.36 27.58 -27.35
C ARG A 257 -33.87 27.98 -27.25
N LEU A 258 -33.26 27.89 -26.06
CA LEU A 258 -31.83 28.18 -25.84
C LEU A 258 -30.95 26.93 -25.69
N ARG A 259 -31.55 25.72 -25.66
CA ARG A 259 -30.79 24.46 -25.51
C ARG A 259 -30.58 23.73 -26.85
N GLY A 260 -31.31 24.12 -27.90
CA GLY A 260 -31.17 23.58 -29.26
C GLY A 260 -29.98 24.13 -30.07
N SER A 261 -29.43 25.29 -29.72
CA SER A 261 -28.32 25.91 -30.49
C SER A 261 -26.92 25.52 -30.02
N ARG A 262 -26.76 24.94 -28.82
CA ARG A 262 -25.44 24.50 -28.32
C ARG A 262 -25.06 23.06 -28.68
N ARG A 263 -26.01 22.22 -29.15
CA ARG A 263 -25.71 20.83 -29.57
C ARG A 263 -25.20 20.70 -31.01
N ARG A 264 -25.25 21.76 -31.84
CA ARG A 264 -24.65 21.75 -33.18
C ARG A 264 -23.22 22.33 -33.25
N ALA A 265 -22.75 23.01 -32.20
CA ALA A 265 -21.42 23.66 -32.22
C ALA A 265 -20.25 22.77 -31.74
N HIS A 266 -20.52 21.65 -31.06
CA HIS A 266 -19.44 20.75 -30.59
C HIS A 266 -19.22 19.50 -31.46
N ARG A 267 -20.00 19.31 -32.54
CA ARG A 267 -19.83 18.17 -33.48
C ARG A 267 -19.06 18.53 -34.76
N ALA A 268 -18.53 19.75 -34.86
CA ALA A 268 -17.81 20.24 -36.05
C ALA A 268 -16.35 20.63 -35.77
N ALA A 269 -15.77 20.19 -34.64
CA ALA A 269 -14.40 20.54 -34.26
C ALA A 269 -13.55 19.32 -33.83
N SER A 270 -13.80 18.16 -34.43
CA SER A 270 -12.99 16.95 -34.20
C SER A 270 -12.83 16.08 -35.45
N GLU A 271 -12.95 16.66 -36.64
CA GLU A 271 -12.47 16.08 -37.90
C GLU A 271 -11.30 16.94 -38.37
N ASP A 272 -10.09 16.58 -37.94
CA ASP A 272 -8.83 16.72 -38.69
C ASP A 272 -7.66 16.40 -37.75
N GLY A 273 -7.07 15.22 -37.93
CA GLY A 273 -5.91 14.76 -37.17
C GLY A 273 -5.70 13.25 -37.17
N GLN A 274 -5.69 12.64 -38.36
CA GLN A 274 -5.41 11.22 -38.55
C GLN A 274 -3.94 10.96 -38.90
N VAL A 275 -3.25 10.14 -38.10
CA VAL A 275 -2.01 9.40 -38.49
C VAL A 275 -2.02 8.03 -37.75
N PRO A 276 -1.60 6.91 -38.39
CA PRO A 276 -2.31 5.63 -38.28
C PRO A 276 -1.69 4.60 -37.32
N TYR A 277 -2.53 3.70 -36.82
CA TYR A 277 -2.13 2.43 -36.19
C TYR A 277 -1.82 1.39 -37.28
N GLY A 278 -0.64 0.75 -37.20
CA GLY A 278 -0.27 -0.42 -37.99
C GLY A 278 -0.92 -1.72 -37.49
N PRO A 279 -0.83 -2.82 -38.24
CA PRO A 279 -1.62 -4.02 -38.01
C PRO A 279 -1.09 -4.88 -36.85
N ASP A 280 -2.04 -5.41 -36.08
CA ASP A 280 -1.87 -6.35 -34.97
C ASP A 280 -1.38 -7.73 -35.47
N PRO A 281 -0.35 -8.35 -34.86
CA PRO A 281 0.03 -9.71 -35.20
C PRO A 281 -0.89 -10.75 -34.51
N ALA A 282 -1.32 -11.71 -35.32
CA ALA A 282 -2.21 -12.82 -34.99
C ALA A 282 -1.78 -13.68 -33.79
N VAL A 283 -2.76 -14.07 -32.96
CA VAL A 283 -2.64 -15.14 -31.97
C VAL A 283 -3.20 -16.44 -32.57
N PRO A 284 -2.45 -17.55 -32.61
CA PRO A 284 -2.95 -18.83 -33.12
C PRO A 284 -3.71 -19.61 -32.03
N GLY A 285 -4.81 -20.25 -32.43
CA GLY A 285 -5.73 -20.97 -31.54
C GLY A 285 -5.22 -22.31 -30.99
N ARG A 286 -5.81 -22.69 -29.86
CA ARG A 286 -6.04 -24.06 -29.34
C ARG A 286 -7.37 -23.97 -28.59
N GLY A 287 -8.41 -24.73 -28.90
CA GLY A 287 -8.46 -26.18 -28.98
C GLY A 287 -9.52 -26.60 -27.95
N THR A 288 -10.73 -26.89 -28.43
CA THR A 288 -11.89 -27.32 -27.65
C THR A 288 -11.59 -28.64 -26.93
N ALA A 289 -11.82 -28.71 -25.62
CA ALA A 289 -11.80 -29.95 -24.85
C ALA A 289 -13.10 -30.09 -24.06
N ALA A 290 -13.79 -31.19 -24.33
CA ALA A 290 -15.10 -31.55 -23.83
C ALA A 290 -15.09 -31.86 -22.33
N VAL A 291 -16.10 -31.37 -21.62
CA VAL A 291 -16.41 -31.70 -20.23
C VAL A 291 -17.14 -33.05 -20.21
N ARG A 292 -16.46 -34.11 -19.73
CA ARG A 292 -17.11 -35.38 -19.34
C ARG A 292 -17.60 -35.28 -17.89
N ARG A 293 -18.91 -35.46 -17.71
CA ARG A 293 -19.59 -35.64 -16.42
C ARG A 293 -19.14 -36.96 -15.78
N ARG A 294 -18.85 -36.96 -14.47
CA ARG A 294 -18.79 -38.16 -13.61
C ARG A 294 -20.18 -38.44 -13.03
N PRO A 295 -20.64 -39.71 -12.95
CA PRO A 295 -21.84 -40.05 -12.23
C PRO A 295 -21.56 -40.25 -10.73
N ALA A 296 -22.61 -40.06 -9.95
CA ALA A 296 -22.68 -40.30 -8.52
C ALA A 296 -22.58 -41.79 -8.17
N GLY A 297 -21.95 -42.05 -7.03
CA GLY A 297 -21.92 -43.29 -6.27
C GLY A 297 -21.48 -42.95 -4.85
#